data_AF-A0A517XKX0-F1
#
_entry.id   AF-A0A517XKX0-F1
#
_cell.length_a   1.000
_cell.length_b   1.000
_cell.length_c   1.000
_cell.angle_alpha   90.00
_cell.angle_beta   90.00
_cell.angle_gamma   90.00
#
_symmetry.space_group_name_H-M   'P 1'
#
loop_
_entity.id
_entity.type
_entity.pdbx_description
1 polymer ?
#
loop_
_entity_poly.entity_id
_entity_poly.type
_entity_poly.pdbx_seq_one_letter_code
_entity_poly.pdbx_strand_id
1 'polypeptide(L)'
;MADATAPLWPNTTDAFFRKRDLRHVRQVGLTCVATGLAIAAGTDACDIAGSVNTQDPVSWSATLGRFGMKLAYLPTDVRKLRYYIRELVKLDDLFVVGIYTPFDPAAILADPQPDGWVCGSHLVVLHRDRIYDPLREAATDALEYDRLDCHTKRVFRVVPVRHPRGL
;
A
#
# COMPACT_ATOMS: atom_id res chain seq x y z
N MET A 1 -8.26 -14.11 27.58
CA MET A 1 -7.64 -14.42 26.26
C MET A 1 -6.93 -13.17 25.81
N ALA A 2 -5.66 -13.25 25.41
CA ALA A 2 -4.99 -12.13 24.77
C ALA A 2 -5.63 -11.89 23.38
N ASP A 3 -5.77 -10.64 22.96
CA ASP A 3 -6.28 -10.32 21.63
C ASP A 3 -5.36 -10.93 20.56
N ALA A 4 -5.93 -11.74 19.67
CA ALA A 4 -5.20 -12.39 18.58
C ALA A 4 -4.74 -11.39 17.50
N THR A 5 -5.28 -10.17 17.50
CA THR A 5 -4.98 -9.13 16.53
C THR A 5 -5.06 -7.73 17.16
N ALA A 6 -4.06 -6.88 16.92
CA ALA A 6 -4.18 -5.46 17.21
C ALA A 6 -5.06 -4.76 16.14
N PRO A 7 -5.89 -3.78 16.52
CA PRO A 7 -6.60 -2.96 15.54
C PRO A 7 -5.60 -2.20 14.66
N LEU A 8 -5.88 -2.08 13.37
CA LEU A 8 -5.03 -1.40 12.39
C LEU A 8 -4.96 0.11 12.66
N TRP A 9 -6.06 0.70 13.11
CA TRP A 9 -6.15 2.11 13.49
C TRP A 9 -6.95 2.27 14.79
N PRO A 10 -6.61 3.23 15.68
CA PRO A 10 -7.27 3.38 16.98
C PRO A 10 -8.76 3.71 16.92
N ASN A 11 -9.27 4.16 15.77
CA ASN A 11 -10.68 4.50 15.57
C ASN A 11 -11.09 4.26 14.10
N THR A 12 -12.40 4.33 13.83
CA THR A 12 -12.99 4.18 12.48
C THR A 12 -13.58 5.49 11.95
N THR A 13 -13.46 6.58 12.71
CA THR A 13 -14.08 7.88 12.39
C THR A 13 -13.13 8.80 11.63
N ASP A 14 -11.82 8.61 11.78
CA ASP A 14 -10.83 9.32 10.98
C ASP A 14 -11.06 9.02 9.50
N ALA A 15 -10.97 10.04 8.66
CA ALA A 15 -11.12 9.94 7.21
C ALA A 15 -10.35 11.11 6.57
N PHE A 16 -9.12 10.88 6.16
CA PHE A 16 -8.22 11.95 5.72
C PHE A 16 -8.38 12.27 4.24
N PHE A 17 -8.47 11.23 3.40
CA PHE A 17 -8.56 11.34 1.94
C PHE A 17 -9.74 10.54 1.37
N ARG A 18 -10.72 10.19 2.20
CA ARG A 18 -11.97 9.51 1.82
C ARG A 18 -12.68 10.14 0.61
N LYS A 19 -12.73 11.47 0.52
CA LYS A 19 -13.43 12.20 -0.56
C LYS A 19 -12.60 12.43 -1.82
N ARG A 20 -11.37 11.93 -1.87
CA ARG A 20 -10.50 12.10 -3.04
C ARG A 20 -11.08 11.32 -4.22
N ASP A 21 -11.07 11.91 -5.41
CA ASP A 21 -11.36 11.19 -6.63
C ASP A 21 -10.05 10.59 -7.17
N LEU A 22 -10.02 9.29 -7.39
CA LEU A 22 -8.83 8.58 -7.84
C LEU A 22 -9.03 8.09 -9.26
N ARG A 23 -8.06 8.40 -10.11
CA ARG A 23 -8.00 7.84 -11.46
C ARG A 23 -7.11 6.60 -11.45
N HIS A 24 -7.64 5.49 -11.97
CA HIS A 24 -6.84 4.28 -12.19
C HIS A 24 -5.85 4.49 -13.33
N VAL A 25 -4.62 4.00 -13.13
CA VAL A 25 -3.53 4.07 -14.11
C VAL A 25 -2.75 2.76 -14.09
N ARG A 26 -2.55 2.16 -15.27
CA ARG A 26 -1.70 0.98 -15.43
C ARG A 26 -0.21 1.39 -15.47
N GLN A 27 0.64 0.63 -14.80
CA GLN A 27 2.09 0.84 -14.81
C GLN A 27 2.72 0.48 -16.16
N VAL A 28 3.89 1.06 -16.44
CA VAL A 28 4.74 0.72 -17.58
C VAL A 28 6.07 0.19 -17.04
N GLY A 29 6.42 -1.05 -17.38
CA GLY A 29 7.63 -1.69 -16.83
C GLY A 29 7.52 -1.97 -15.34
N LEU A 30 8.64 -1.93 -14.61
CA LEU A 30 8.74 -2.27 -13.18
C LEU A 30 8.49 -1.04 -12.27
N THR A 31 7.40 -0.30 -12.48
CA THR A 31 7.14 0.99 -11.83
C THR A 31 5.97 0.98 -10.83
N CYS A 32 5.60 -0.19 -10.28
CA CYS A 32 4.42 -0.31 -9.40
C CYS A 32 4.40 0.70 -8.24
N VAL A 33 5.56 0.96 -7.62
CA VAL A 33 5.68 1.95 -6.54
C VAL A 33 5.39 3.36 -7.04
N ALA A 34 6.06 3.81 -8.11
CA ALA A 34 5.86 5.15 -8.64
C ALA A 34 4.42 5.36 -9.14
N THR A 35 3.87 4.38 -9.86
CA THR A 35 2.49 4.44 -10.37
C THR A 35 1.47 4.41 -9.22
N GLY A 36 1.64 3.55 -8.22
CA GLY A 36 0.74 3.50 -7.07
C GLY A 36 0.76 4.78 -6.24
N LEU A 37 1.94 5.34 -5.96
CA LEU A 37 2.04 6.63 -5.27
C LEU A 37 1.44 7.77 -6.08
N ALA A 38 1.58 7.74 -7.42
CA ALA A 38 0.96 8.71 -8.30
C ALA A 38 -0.57 8.63 -8.28
N ILE A 39 -1.14 7.42 -8.28
CA ILE A 39 -2.58 7.20 -8.08
C ILE A 39 -3.01 7.80 -6.73
N ALA A 40 -2.35 7.45 -5.63
CA ALA A 40 -2.69 7.98 -4.31
C ALA A 40 -2.60 9.52 -4.25
N ALA A 41 -1.58 10.10 -4.88
CA ALA A 41 -1.36 11.54 -4.95
C ALA A 41 -2.23 12.24 -6.01
N GLY A 42 -2.94 11.52 -6.88
CA GLY A 42 -3.70 12.11 -8.00
C GLY A 42 -2.82 12.90 -8.97
N THR A 43 -1.64 12.36 -9.32
CA THR A 43 -0.65 12.98 -10.23
C THR A 43 -0.17 11.95 -11.26
N ASP A 44 0.76 12.32 -12.15
CA ASP A 44 1.34 11.40 -13.11
C ASP A 44 2.55 10.64 -12.54
N ALA A 45 2.74 9.39 -13.00
CA ALA A 45 3.85 8.55 -12.53
C ALA A 45 5.22 9.15 -12.85
N CYS A 46 5.34 9.97 -13.90
CA CYS A 46 6.57 10.70 -14.24
C CYS A 46 6.97 11.70 -13.16
N ASP A 47 6.01 12.25 -12.41
CA ASP A 47 6.31 13.19 -11.32
C ASP A 47 6.94 12.48 -10.13
N ILE A 48 6.65 11.19 -9.94
CA ILE A 48 7.16 10.35 -8.86
C ILE A 48 8.43 9.60 -9.27
N ALA A 49 8.51 9.17 -10.53
CA ALA A 49 9.61 8.37 -11.05
C ALA A 49 10.97 9.03 -10.79
N GLY A 50 11.96 8.23 -10.40
CA GLY A 50 13.31 8.71 -10.08
C GLY A 50 13.46 9.40 -8.72
N SER A 51 12.36 9.76 -8.04
CA SER A 51 12.39 10.39 -6.72
C SER A 51 12.23 9.39 -5.56
N VAL A 52 11.95 8.13 -5.87
CA VAL A 52 11.66 7.08 -4.87
C VAL A 52 12.62 5.92 -4.98
N ASN A 53 13.06 5.41 -3.83
CA ASN A 53 13.66 4.09 -3.74
C ASN A 53 12.52 3.07 -3.59
N THR A 54 12.42 2.10 -4.49
CA THR A 54 11.30 1.14 -4.55
C THR A 54 11.21 0.18 -3.37
N GLN A 55 12.17 0.20 -2.44
CA GLN A 55 12.14 -0.60 -1.21
C GLN A 55 11.99 0.24 0.07
N ASP A 56 12.22 1.55 0.01
CA ASP A 56 12.24 2.43 1.17
C ASP A 56 10.95 3.26 1.33
N PRO A 57 10.09 2.93 2.31
CA PRO A 57 8.85 3.65 2.55
C PRO A 57 9.07 5.06 3.11
N VAL A 58 10.25 5.38 3.66
CA VAL A 58 10.59 6.75 4.08
C VAL A 58 10.73 7.63 2.83
N SER A 59 11.45 7.17 1.79
CA SER A 59 11.50 7.87 0.51
C SER A 59 10.12 8.06 -0.14
N TRP A 60 9.21 7.09 0.01
CA TRP A 60 7.83 7.20 -0.49
C TRP A 60 7.07 8.30 0.25
N SER A 61 7.15 8.29 1.59
CA SER A 61 6.53 9.29 2.46
C SER A 61 7.04 10.70 2.17
N ALA A 62 8.37 10.86 2.07
CA ALA A 62 9.00 12.13 1.73
C ALA A 62 8.53 12.66 0.36
N THR A 63 8.43 11.77 -0.62
CA THR A 63 7.94 12.10 -1.97
C THR A 63 6.48 12.52 -1.97
N LEU A 64 5.65 11.91 -1.12
CA LEU A 64 4.24 12.29 -0.93
C LEU A 64 4.07 13.64 -0.22
N GLY A 65 5.09 14.11 0.52
CA GLY A 65 5.09 15.36 1.26
C GLY A 65 4.72 16.59 0.41
N ARG A 66 5.18 16.65 -0.85
CA ARG A 66 4.83 17.74 -1.79
C ARG A 66 3.36 17.80 -2.16
N PHE A 67 2.61 16.72 -1.93
CA PHE A 67 1.16 16.63 -2.13
C PHE A 67 0.38 16.78 -0.81
N GLY A 68 1.03 17.22 0.27
CA GLY A 68 0.42 17.38 1.59
C GLY A 68 0.13 16.06 2.30
N MET A 69 0.75 14.96 1.86
CA MET A 69 0.53 13.60 2.34
C MET A 69 1.77 13.03 3.02
N LYS A 70 1.58 12.03 3.89
CA LYS A 70 2.64 11.15 4.36
C LYS A 70 2.08 9.76 4.70
N LEU A 71 2.97 8.78 4.86
CA LEU A 71 2.60 7.40 5.17
C LEU A 71 2.60 7.18 6.68
N ALA A 72 1.52 6.63 7.23
CA ALA A 72 1.44 6.17 8.61
C ALA A 72 1.32 4.64 8.65
N TYR A 73 2.33 3.98 9.23
CA TYR A 73 2.37 2.52 9.34
C TYR A 73 1.18 1.98 10.12
N LEU A 74 0.59 0.89 9.61
CA LEU A 74 -0.41 0.08 10.29
C LEU A 74 0.26 -1.17 10.88
N PRO A 75 -0.15 -1.66 12.06
CA PRO A 75 0.44 -2.82 12.73
C PRO A 75 0.11 -4.13 12.00
N THR A 76 0.77 -4.33 10.85
CA THR A 76 0.68 -5.54 10.03
C THR A 76 1.88 -6.45 10.26
N ASP A 77 1.72 -7.71 9.88
CA ASP A 77 2.78 -8.71 9.82
C ASP A 77 2.62 -9.51 8.50
N VAL A 78 3.27 -10.65 8.39
CA VAL A 78 3.27 -11.47 7.18
C VAL A 78 1.93 -12.17 6.91
N ARG A 79 0.86 -11.96 7.69
CA ARG A 79 -0.47 -12.51 7.39
C ARG A 79 -0.93 -12.14 5.97
N LYS A 80 -1.75 -13.02 5.39
CA LYS A 80 -2.40 -12.78 4.10
C LYS A 80 -3.30 -11.55 4.14
N LEU A 81 -3.37 -10.81 3.02
CA LEU A 81 -4.16 -9.58 2.93
C LEU A 81 -5.65 -9.78 3.31
N ARG A 82 -6.22 -10.96 3.04
CA ARG A 82 -7.58 -11.35 3.44
C ARG A 82 -7.88 -11.18 4.93
N TYR A 83 -6.88 -11.23 5.81
CA TYR A 83 -7.06 -11.03 7.25
C TYR A 83 -7.14 -9.55 7.64
N TYR A 84 -6.78 -8.63 6.75
CA TYR A 84 -6.81 -7.19 6.99
C TYR A 84 -7.90 -6.48 6.18
N ILE A 85 -8.26 -7.00 5.01
CA ILE A 85 -9.03 -6.26 4.01
C ILE A 85 -10.37 -5.73 4.52
N ARG A 86 -11.11 -6.51 5.31
CA ARG A 86 -12.41 -6.09 5.86
C ARG A 86 -12.26 -4.90 6.81
N GLU A 87 -11.22 -4.88 7.63
CA GLU A 87 -10.95 -3.76 8.52
C GLU A 87 -10.49 -2.54 7.73
N LEU A 88 -9.60 -2.71 6.75
CA LEU A 88 -9.14 -1.62 5.89
C LEU A 88 -10.31 -0.96 5.13
N VAL A 89 -11.22 -1.75 4.57
CA VAL A 89 -12.45 -1.23 3.91
C VAL A 89 -13.35 -0.52 4.91
N LYS A 90 -13.49 -1.04 6.13
CA LYS A 90 -14.27 -0.40 7.20
C LYS A 90 -13.69 0.94 7.64
N LEU A 91 -12.37 1.13 7.57
CA LEU A 91 -11.74 2.41 7.84
C LEU A 91 -12.04 3.47 6.76
N ASP A 92 -12.57 3.07 5.60
CA ASP A 92 -13.14 3.92 4.53
C ASP A 92 -12.28 5.14 4.18
N ASP A 93 -11.00 4.90 3.89
CA ASP A 93 -9.99 5.93 3.61
C ASP A 93 -8.98 5.48 2.55
N LEU A 94 -7.87 6.21 2.41
CA LEU A 94 -6.78 5.94 1.47
C LEU A 94 -5.61 5.20 2.13
N PHE A 95 -5.18 4.11 1.48
CA PHE A 95 -4.09 3.25 1.92
C PHE A 95 -3.15 2.88 0.79
N VAL A 96 -1.89 2.67 1.14
CA VAL A 96 -0.88 2.06 0.28
C VAL A 96 -0.55 0.68 0.86
N VAL A 97 -0.73 -0.35 0.04
CA VAL A 97 -0.63 -1.76 0.44
C VAL A 97 0.47 -2.43 -0.36
N GLY A 98 1.51 -2.91 0.32
CA GLY A 98 2.55 -3.76 -0.24
C GLY A 98 2.24 -5.23 0.03
N ILE A 99 2.33 -6.08 -1.01
CA ILE A 99 2.17 -7.53 -0.92
C ILE A 99 3.40 -8.25 -1.49
N TYR A 100 3.70 -9.43 -0.95
CA TYR A 100 4.69 -10.33 -1.55
C TYR A 100 4.07 -11.07 -2.75
N THR A 101 4.85 -11.21 -3.80
CA THR A 101 4.46 -11.90 -5.04
C THR A 101 5.57 -12.85 -5.54
N PRO A 102 6.17 -13.70 -4.69
CA PRO A 102 7.10 -14.70 -5.18
C PRO A 102 6.36 -15.77 -5.99
N PHE A 103 7.09 -16.49 -6.83
CA PHE A 103 6.59 -17.73 -7.42
C PHE A 103 6.49 -18.84 -6.37
N ASP A 104 7.49 -18.93 -5.48
CA ASP A 104 7.52 -19.86 -4.33
C ASP A 104 7.30 -19.10 -3.01
N PRO A 105 6.22 -19.38 -2.25
CA PRO A 105 5.97 -18.77 -0.95
C PRO A 105 7.12 -18.94 0.07
N ALA A 106 7.88 -20.03 0.00
CA ALA A 106 9.02 -20.24 0.91
C ALA A 106 10.10 -19.16 0.75
N ALA A 107 10.19 -18.52 -0.44
CA ALA A 107 11.13 -17.44 -0.70
C ALA A 107 10.91 -16.19 0.15
N ILE A 108 9.74 -16.01 0.79
CA ILE A 108 9.48 -14.86 1.68
C ILE A 108 10.37 -14.93 2.93
N LEU A 109 10.70 -16.14 3.38
CA LEU A 109 11.47 -16.39 4.61
C LEU A 109 12.88 -16.92 4.32
N ALA A 110 13.28 -16.95 3.05
CA ALA A 110 14.62 -17.35 2.65
C ALA A 110 15.64 -16.26 2.95
N ASP A 111 16.91 -16.64 3.08
CA ASP A 111 18.01 -15.68 3.14
C ASP A 111 18.04 -14.82 1.86
N PRO A 112 18.41 -13.53 1.97
CA PRO A 112 18.54 -12.67 0.81
C PRO A 112 19.67 -13.17 -0.11
N GLN A 113 19.50 -12.88 -1.40
CA GLN A 113 20.56 -13.01 -2.40
C GLN A 113 21.73 -12.06 -2.08
N PRO A 114 22.91 -12.22 -2.70
CA PRO A 114 24.09 -11.38 -2.42
C PRO A 114 23.87 -9.87 -2.62
N ASP A 115 22.87 -9.48 -3.41
CA ASP A 115 22.47 -8.08 -3.63
C ASP A 115 21.45 -7.57 -2.58
N GLY A 116 21.10 -8.38 -1.58
CA GLY A 116 20.12 -8.08 -0.55
C GLY A 116 18.67 -8.35 -0.95
N TRP A 117 18.42 -8.80 -2.18
CA TRP A 117 17.07 -9.10 -2.65
C TRP A 117 16.55 -10.41 -2.07
N VAL A 118 15.32 -10.40 -1.54
CA VAL A 118 14.65 -11.61 -1.04
C VAL A 118 13.72 -12.19 -2.10
N CYS A 119 12.62 -11.49 -2.39
CA CYS A 119 11.65 -11.93 -3.38
C CYS A 119 10.81 -10.79 -3.97
N GLY A 120 10.03 -11.12 -4.99
CA GLY A 120 9.08 -10.21 -5.64
C GLY A 120 8.08 -9.60 -4.66
N SER A 121 7.79 -8.32 -4.87
CA SER A 121 6.70 -7.63 -4.17
C SER A 121 6.01 -6.66 -5.10
N HIS A 122 4.76 -6.34 -4.78
CA HIS A 122 3.93 -5.44 -5.54
C HIS A 122 3.24 -4.43 -4.63
N LEU A 123 2.95 -3.24 -5.17
CA LEU A 123 2.30 -2.16 -4.45
C LEU A 123 0.97 -1.81 -5.11
N VAL A 124 -0.08 -1.73 -4.31
CA VAL A 124 -1.42 -1.31 -4.73
C VAL A 124 -1.94 -0.20 -3.83
N VAL A 125 -2.90 0.55 -4.34
CA VAL A 125 -3.63 1.56 -3.56
C VAL A 125 -5.00 0.98 -3.23
N LEU A 126 -5.38 1.03 -1.95
CA LEU A 126 -6.75 0.78 -1.52
C LEU A 126 -7.36 2.13 -1.19
N HIS A 127 -8.52 2.43 -1.78
CA HIS A 127 -9.28 3.61 -1.44
C HIS A 127 -10.73 3.19 -1.24
N ARG A 128 -11.21 3.36 0.00
CA ARG A 128 -12.55 2.94 0.41
C ARG A 128 -12.75 1.44 0.18
N ASP A 129 -13.59 1.07 -0.77
CA ASP A 129 -13.95 -0.29 -1.17
C ASP A 129 -13.27 -0.75 -2.47
N ARG A 130 -12.31 0.02 -3.02
CA ARG A 130 -11.67 -0.26 -4.31
C ARG A 130 -10.16 -0.40 -4.21
N ILE A 131 -9.63 -1.43 -4.89
CA ILE A 131 -8.20 -1.60 -5.11
C ILE A 131 -7.83 -1.10 -6.50
N TYR A 132 -6.87 -0.18 -6.53
CA TYR A 132 -6.21 0.33 -7.71
C TYR A 132 -4.87 -0.39 -7.82
N ASP A 133 -4.86 -1.49 -8.55
CA ASP A 133 -3.68 -2.30 -8.83
C ASP A 133 -3.03 -1.83 -10.15
N PRO A 134 -1.81 -1.26 -10.11
CA PRO A 134 -1.13 -0.79 -11.32
C PRO A 134 -0.88 -1.86 -12.40
N LEU A 135 -1.02 -3.17 -12.09
CA LEU A 135 -0.94 -4.25 -13.07
C LEU A 135 -2.26 -4.51 -13.81
N ARG A 136 -3.37 -3.87 -13.42
CA ARG A 136 -4.71 -4.07 -13.98
C ARG A 136 -5.12 -2.89 -14.86
N GLU A 137 -6.13 -3.13 -15.68
CA GLU A 137 -6.73 -2.10 -16.54
C GLU A 137 -7.69 -1.17 -15.79
N ALA A 138 -8.28 -1.65 -14.68
CA ALA A 138 -9.25 -0.90 -13.89
C ALA A 138 -9.14 -1.24 -12.40
N ALA A 139 -9.72 -0.38 -11.57
CA ALA A 139 -9.89 -0.63 -10.16
C ALA A 139 -10.91 -1.78 -9.94
N THR A 140 -10.66 -2.63 -8.96
CA THR A 140 -11.52 -3.77 -8.62
C THR A 140 -12.16 -3.57 -7.26
N ASP A 141 -13.25 -4.31 -6.99
CA ASP A 141 -13.75 -4.44 -5.62
C ASP A 141 -12.65 -4.99 -4.71
N ALA A 142 -12.46 -4.36 -3.54
CA ALA A 142 -11.42 -4.73 -2.59
C ALA A 142 -11.64 -6.13 -1.98
N LEU A 143 -12.90 -6.53 -1.79
CA LEU A 143 -13.27 -7.83 -1.20
C LEU A 143 -13.23 -8.98 -2.22
N GLU A 144 -13.21 -8.66 -3.51
CA GLU A 144 -13.11 -9.64 -4.61
C GLU A 144 -11.72 -9.67 -5.25
N TYR A 145 -10.75 -8.94 -4.68
CA TYR A 145 -9.42 -8.84 -5.26
C TYR A 145 -8.69 -10.19 -5.31
N ASP A 146 -8.21 -10.58 -6.47
CA ASP A 146 -7.65 -11.92 -6.72
C ASP A 146 -6.32 -12.19 -5.99
N ARG A 147 -5.69 -11.16 -5.40
CA ARG A 147 -4.47 -11.28 -4.59
C ARG A 147 -4.70 -11.17 -3.09
N LEU A 148 -5.94 -11.35 -2.61
CA LEU A 148 -6.21 -11.40 -1.16
C LEU A 148 -5.45 -12.52 -0.44
N ASP A 149 -5.04 -13.56 -1.16
CA ASP A 149 -4.23 -14.66 -0.65
C ASP A 149 -2.72 -14.39 -0.60
N CYS A 150 -2.25 -13.26 -1.12
CA CYS A 150 -0.85 -12.87 -0.99
C CYS A 150 -0.52 -12.43 0.44
N HIS A 151 0.69 -12.77 0.88
CA HIS A 151 1.23 -12.31 2.16
C HIS A 151 1.46 -10.79 2.13
N THR A 152 1.08 -10.13 3.22
CA THR A 152 1.25 -8.68 3.36
C THR A 152 2.72 -8.36 3.64
N LYS A 153 3.28 -7.40 2.91
CA LYS A 153 4.64 -6.89 3.14
C LYS A 153 4.62 -5.70 4.09
N ARG A 154 3.67 -4.78 3.88
CA ARG A 154 3.48 -3.56 4.68
C ARG A 154 2.20 -2.86 4.27
N VAL A 155 1.52 -2.22 5.22
CA VAL A 155 0.37 -1.37 4.94
C VAL A 155 0.56 -0.02 5.61
N PHE A 156 0.26 1.02 4.85
CA PHE A 156 0.25 2.39 5.34
C PHE A 156 -1.12 3.00 5.08
N ARG A 157 -1.62 3.74 6.08
CA ARG A 157 -2.68 4.72 5.85
C ARG A 157 -2.02 6.01 5.36
N VAL A 158 -2.60 6.63 4.34
CA VAL A 158 -2.17 7.94 3.87
C VAL A 158 -2.81 8.99 4.78
N VAL A 159 -1.99 9.84 5.40
CA VAL A 159 -2.44 10.87 6.35
C VAL A 159 -1.90 12.25 5.94
N PRO A 160 -2.49 13.35 6.43
CA PRO A 160 -1.96 14.68 6.15
C PRO A 160 -0.53 14.83 6.66
N VAL A 161 0.30 15.60 5.96
CA VAL A 161 1.73 15.78 6.31
C VAL A 161 1.95 16.26 7.76
N ARG A 162 1.00 17.04 8.30
CA ARG A 162 1.02 17.56 9.67
C ARG A 162 0.42 16.62 10.72
N HIS A 163 -0.09 15.46 10.33
CA HIS A 163 -0.67 14.48 11.25
C HIS A 163 0.41 13.96 12.22
N PRO A 164 0.12 13.73 13.51
CA PRO A 164 1.14 13.33 14.49
C PRO A 164 1.76 11.96 14.18
N ARG A 165 0.97 10.99 13.71
CA ARG A 165 1.50 9.71 13.19
C ARG A 165 2.01 9.89 11.76
N GLY A 166 3.17 9.33 11.45
CA GLY A 166 3.68 9.20 10.08
C GLY A 166 5.18 8.96 10.06
N LEU A 167 5.67 8.55 8.88
CA LEU A 167 7.08 8.54 8.49
C LEU A 167 7.48 9.90 7.94
#